data_AF-A0A2M8Q3Q5-F1
#
_entry.id   AF-A0A2M8Q3Q5-F1
#
_cell.length_a   1.000
_cell.length_b   1.000
_cell.length_c   1.000
_cell.angle_alpha   90.00
_cell.angle_beta   90.00
_cell.angle_gamma   90.00
#
_symmetry.space_group_name_H-M   'P 1'
#
loop_
_entity.id
_entity.type
_entity.pdbx_description
1 polymer ?
#
loop_
_entity_poly.entity_id
_entity_poly.type
_entity_poly.pdbx_seq_one_letter_code
_entity_poly.pdbx_strand_id
1 'polypeptide(L)'
;MLRWTTYDLIFFDCDSTLSTIEGVDELARLKGKDWRVGVLTQKAMDGDLDLADVYGKRLKAIRPTRGQLDMIEQLYWERLVPDAETVIAALHYLKKYVFIISGGLLDAVAGFGKRLGVPPERIRAVSLEYNELSGEWWRYYDQAVQKHKRYLDFAEGPLTVSSGKPEVVRELAGDLFGHRFFIGDGSSDLATKGNGVDLFVGFGGVVVREKVEREADIFIYPNTLAPVLPLVTGVAGWYALQNTPYQEVFMKGVRLCLSSAVRFNKAELAQSFQKEFETVQINH
;
A
#
# COMPACT_ATOMS: atom_id res chain seq x y z
N MET A 1 -5.32 -21.55 25.13
CA MET A 1 -4.23 -20.54 25.09
C MET A 1 -4.40 -19.74 23.82
N LEU A 2 -4.39 -18.41 23.89
CA LEU A 2 -4.33 -17.57 22.69
C LEU A 2 -2.96 -17.78 22.02
N ARG A 3 -2.97 -18.23 20.76
CA ARG A 3 -1.81 -18.31 19.87
C ARG A 3 -1.89 -17.16 18.88
N TRP A 4 -0.76 -16.67 18.40
CA TRP A 4 -0.76 -15.67 17.34
C TRP A 4 -1.29 -16.27 16.03
N THR A 5 -2.21 -15.56 15.38
CA THR A 5 -2.73 -15.95 14.06
C THR A 5 -1.73 -15.56 12.98
N THR A 6 -1.41 -16.48 12.07
CA THR A 6 -0.59 -16.17 10.88
C THR A 6 -1.48 -15.80 9.70
N TYR A 7 -0.98 -14.91 8.83
CA TYR A 7 -1.70 -14.41 7.67
C TYR A 7 -1.06 -14.89 6.38
N ASP A 8 -1.86 -15.08 5.34
CA ASP A 8 -1.47 -15.70 4.07
C ASP A 8 -1.61 -14.77 2.88
N LEU A 9 -2.66 -13.94 2.87
CA LEU A 9 -2.94 -12.94 1.85
C LEU A 9 -2.64 -11.56 2.42
N ILE A 10 -1.60 -10.91 1.89
CA ILE A 10 -1.03 -9.67 2.43
C ILE A 10 -1.26 -8.55 1.41
N PHE A 11 -2.13 -7.62 1.77
CA PHE A 11 -2.50 -6.47 0.95
C PHE A 11 -1.77 -5.22 1.45
N PHE A 12 -1.11 -4.54 0.52
CA PHE A 12 -0.44 -3.27 0.78
C PHE A 12 -1.14 -2.14 0.03
N ASP A 13 -1.35 -1.03 0.72
CA ASP A 13 -1.51 0.25 0.04
C ASP A 13 -0.18 0.72 -0.57
N CYS A 14 -0.24 1.59 -1.58
CA CYS A 14 0.95 2.10 -2.27
C CYS A 14 1.39 3.47 -1.78
N ASP A 15 0.54 4.49 -2.01
CA ASP A 15 0.83 5.87 -1.64
C ASP A 15 0.93 5.97 -0.11
N SER A 16 1.88 6.76 0.40
CA SER A 16 2.13 6.93 1.84
C SER A 16 2.39 5.63 2.65
N THR A 17 2.53 4.46 2.00
CA THR A 17 2.67 3.13 2.63
C THR A 17 3.83 2.31 2.07
N LEU A 18 3.82 1.93 0.79
CA LEU A 18 4.97 1.31 0.13
C LEU A 18 5.97 2.36 -0.35
N SER A 19 5.48 3.54 -0.69
CA SER A 19 6.29 4.70 -1.05
C SER A 19 5.92 5.91 -0.19
N THR A 20 6.87 6.81 0.08
CA THR A 20 6.65 7.97 0.95
C THR A 20 5.94 9.14 0.25
N ILE A 21 5.41 8.93 -0.96
CA ILE A 21 4.80 9.98 -1.78
C ILE A 21 3.36 9.62 -2.13
N GLU A 22 2.61 10.63 -2.54
CA GLU A 22 1.28 10.55 -3.14
C GLU A 22 1.43 10.82 -4.65
N GLY A 23 1.27 9.80 -5.49
CA GLY A 23 1.59 9.93 -6.92
C GLY A 23 0.78 11.00 -7.65
N VAL A 24 -0.48 11.21 -7.26
CA VAL A 24 -1.33 12.25 -7.86
C VAL A 24 -0.90 13.65 -7.43
N ASP A 25 -0.41 13.82 -6.20
CA ASP A 25 0.08 15.10 -5.69
C ASP A 25 1.40 15.47 -6.38
N GLU A 26 2.27 14.48 -6.61
CA GLU A 26 3.50 14.67 -7.38
C GLU A 26 3.23 15.11 -8.83
N LEU A 27 2.21 14.52 -9.47
CA LEU A 27 1.77 14.99 -10.79
C LEU A 27 1.24 16.43 -10.77
N ALA A 28 0.53 16.82 -9.70
CA ALA A 28 0.06 18.19 -9.53
C ALA A 28 1.23 19.17 -9.32
N ARG A 29 2.24 18.78 -8.55
CA ARG A 29 3.47 19.55 -8.33
C ARG A 29 4.21 19.82 -9.64
N LEU A 30 4.35 18.82 -10.51
CA LEU A 30 4.93 18.97 -11.85
C LEU A 30 4.18 19.97 -12.75
N LYS A 31 2.90 20.27 -12.44
CA LYS A 31 2.07 21.24 -13.17
C LYS A 31 1.91 22.58 -12.43
N GLY A 32 2.55 22.78 -11.28
CA GLY A 32 2.37 23.97 -10.43
C GLY A 32 0.97 24.08 -9.82
N LYS A 33 0.33 22.94 -9.50
CA LYS A 33 -1.02 22.84 -8.92
C LYS A 33 -1.05 22.13 -7.55
N ASP A 34 0.11 22.02 -6.92
CA ASP A 34 0.37 21.35 -5.64
C ASP A 34 -0.62 21.76 -4.52
N TRP A 35 -0.78 23.06 -4.28
CA TRP A 35 -1.58 23.54 -3.15
C TRP A 35 -3.04 23.07 -3.19
N ARG A 36 -3.69 23.16 -4.36
CA ARG A 36 -5.12 22.81 -4.49
C ARG A 36 -5.34 21.31 -4.44
N VAL A 37 -4.41 20.51 -4.97
CA VAL A 37 -4.56 19.05 -5.04
C VAL A 37 -4.23 18.43 -3.68
N GLY A 38 -3.13 18.84 -3.04
CA GLY A 38 -2.72 18.28 -1.74
C GLY A 38 -3.74 18.49 -0.63
N VAL A 39 -4.41 19.66 -0.57
CA VAL A 39 -5.47 19.90 0.41
C VAL A 39 -6.67 18.95 0.22
N LEU A 40 -7.01 18.62 -1.03
CA LEU A 40 -8.10 17.68 -1.31
C LEU A 40 -7.69 16.25 -0.97
N THR A 41 -6.43 15.87 -1.24
CA THR A 41 -5.86 14.58 -0.86
C THR A 41 -5.89 14.38 0.65
N GLN A 42 -5.39 15.36 1.40
CA GLN A 42 -5.38 15.30 2.86
C GLN A 42 -6.79 15.09 3.43
N LYS A 43 -7.74 15.93 3.02
CA LYS A 43 -9.13 15.84 3.48
C LYS A 43 -9.78 14.49 3.15
N ALA A 44 -9.55 13.96 1.95
CA ALA A 44 -10.13 12.67 1.58
C ALA A 44 -9.54 11.52 2.40
N MET A 45 -8.22 11.51 2.58
CA MET A 45 -7.55 10.43 3.31
C MET A 45 -7.79 10.49 4.83
N ASP A 46 -7.99 11.70 5.38
CA ASP A 46 -8.42 11.90 6.78
C ASP A 46 -9.90 11.54 7.01
N GLY A 47 -10.68 11.43 5.92
CA GLY A 47 -12.09 11.05 5.95
C GLY A 47 -13.07 12.23 6.02
N ASP A 48 -12.60 13.46 5.80
CA ASP A 48 -13.41 14.69 5.79
C ASP A 48 -14.17 14.91 4.47
N LEU A 49 -13.69 14.31 3.38
CA LEU A 49 -14.31 14.36 2.06
C LEU A 49 -14.42 12.96 1.45
N ASP A 50 -15.44 12.71 0.64
CA ASP A 50 -15.46 11.50 -0.18
C ASP A 50 -14.37 11.59 -1.26
N LEU A 51 -13.59 10.52 -1.41
CA LEU A 51 -12.57 10.41 -2.44
C LEU A 51 -13.16 10.67 -3.83
N ALA A 52 -14.38 10.17 -4.12
CA ALA A 52 -15.00 10.32 -5.44
C ALA A 52 -15.25 11.79 -5.82
N ASP A 53 -15.64 12.61 -4.85
CA ASP A 53 -15.94 14.02 -5.05
C ASP A 53 -14.70 14.85 -5.42
N VAL A 54 -13.51 14.37 -5.06
CA VAL A 54 -12.25 15.06 -5.29
C VAL A 54 -11.40 14.42 -6.37
N TYR A 55 -11.46 13.10 -6.55
CA TYR A 55 -10.56 12.36 -7.41
C TYR A 55 -10.63 12.82 -8.87
N GLY A 56 -11.85 12.88 -9.44
CA GLY A 56 -12.06 13.38 -10.79
C GLY A 56 -11.68 14.86 -10.96
N LYS A 57 -11.86 15.69 -9.92
CA LYS A 57 -11.43 17.10 -9.95
C LYS A 57 -9.90 17.23 -9.98
N ARG A 58 -9.18 16.40 -9.22
CA ARG A 58 -7.70 16.35 -9.23
C ARG A 58 -7.19 15.96 -10.61
N LEU A 59 -7.69 14.86 -11.18
CA LEU A 59 -7.22 14.37 -12.50
C LEU A 59 -7.55 15.32 -13.65
N LYS A 60 -8.76 15.89 -13.69
CA LYS A 60 -9.14 16.91 -14.70
C LYS A 60 -8.24 18.14 -14.66
N ALA A 61 -7.75 18.52 -13.47
CA ALA A 61 -6.80 19.62 -13.33
C ALA A 61 -5.40 19.25 -13.81
N ILE A 62 -4.94 18.03 -13.56
CA ILE A 62 -3.58 17.57 -13.87
C ILE A 62 -3.42 17.23 -15.36
N ARG A 63 -4.37 16.46 -15.92
CA ARG A 63 -4.31 15.85 -17.26
C ARG A 63 -2.97 15.15 -17.51
N PRO A 64 -2.66 14.08 -16.76
CA PRO A 64 -1.36 13.43 -16.84
C PRO A 64 -1.13 12.81 -18.22
N THR A 65 0.14 12.77 -18.64
CA THR A 65 0.57 12.01 -19.82
C THR A 65 1.27 10.72 -19.39
N ARG A 66 1.37 9.74 -20.29
CA ARG A 66 2.09 8.48 -20.01
C ARG A 66 3.54 8.71 -19.57
N GLY A 67 4.26 9.62 -20.22
CA GLY A 67 5.62 9.96 -19.82
C GLY A 67 5.72 10.52 -18.40
N GLN A 68 4.68 11.18 -17.89
CA GLN A 68 4.64 11.61 -16.49
C GLN A 68 4.37 10.45 -15.54
N LEU A 69 3.62 9.42 -15.97
CA LEU A 69 3.43 8.21 -15.16
C LEU A 69 4.71 7.38 -15.04
N ASP A 70 5.52 7.29 -16.11
CA ASP A 70 6.86 6.69 -16.04
C ASP A 70 7.73 7.41 -14.98
N MET A 71 7.62 8.75 -14.89
CA MET A 71 8.33 9.52 -13.86
C MET A 71 7.80 9.23 -12.45
N ILE A 72 6.48 9.07 -12.29
CA ILE A 72 5.89 8.71 -10.98
C ILE A 72 6.31 7.31 -10.56
N GLU A 73 6.33 6.33 -11.48
CA GLU A 73 6.84 4.99 -11.20
C GLU A 73 8.27 5.04 -10.65
N GLN A 74 9.14 5.83 -11.31
CA GLN A 74 10.51 6.00 -10.88
C GLN A 74 10.61 6.70 -9.52
N LEU A 75 9.79 7.72 -9.27
CA LEU A 75 9.72 8.39 -7.97
C LEU A 75 9.23 7.45 -6.87
N TYR A 76 8.25 6.58 -7.15
CA TYR A 76 7.80 5.58 -6.17
C TYR A 76 8.96 4.70 -5.70
N TRP A 77 9.80 4.28 -6.63
CA TRP A 77 10.99 3.48 -6.32
C TRP A 77 12.06 4.28 -5.56
N GLU A 78 12.36 5.51 -5.98
CA GLU A 78 13.34 6.36 -5.31
C GLU A 78 12.92 6.74 -3.88
N ARG A 79 11.61 6.74 -3.63
CA ARG A 79 10.98 7.08 -2.35
C ARG A 79 10.39 5.86 -1.65
N LEU A 80 10.93 4.67 -1.91
CA LEU A 80 10.50 3.45 -1.27
C LEU A 80 10.59 3.56 0.25
N VAL A 81 9.54 3.13 0.96
CA VAL A 81 9.56 3.07 2.42
C VAL A 81 10.63 2.07 2.87
N PRO A 82 11.44 2.39 3.90
CA PRO A 82 12.49 1.50 4.37
C PRO A 82 11.99 0.08 4.63
N ASP A 83 12.82 -0.87 4.19
CA ASP A 83 12.58 -2.32 4.28
C ASP A 83 11.45 -2.87 3.40
N ALA A 84 10.72 -2.06 2.61
CA ALA A 84 9.60 -2.56 1.81
C ALA A 84 10.02 -3.65 0.80
N GLU A 85 11.11 -3.45 0.06
CA GLU A 85 11.65 -4.45 -0.87
C GLU A 85 12.01 -5.76 -0.15
N THR A 86 12.74 -5.66 0.97
CA THR A 86 13.17 -6.83 1.75
C THR A 86 11.99 -7.57 2.38
N VAL A 87 10.99 -6.85 2.87
CA VAL A 87 9.76 -7.41 3.45
C VAL A 87 8.96 -8.15 2.38
N ILE A 88 8.74 -7.56 1.20
CA ILE A 88 8.01 -8.22 0.11
C ILE A 88 8.77 -9.46 -0.38
N ALA A 89 10.09 -9.37 -0.53
CA ALA A 89 10.93 -10.52 -0.89
C ALA A 89 10.84 -11.65 0.14
N ALA A 90 10.85 -11.33 1.43
CA ALA A 90 10.68 -12.29 2.52
C ALA A 90 9.28 -12.94 2.51
N LEU A 91 8.22 -12.16 2.26
CA LEU A 91 6.86 -12.68 2.14
C LEU A 91 6.74 -13.67 0.96
N HIS A 92 7.37 -13.36 -0.18
CA HIS A 92 7.44 -14.30 -1.30
C HIS A 92 8.25 -15.56 -0.97
N TYR A 93 9.39 -15.43 -0.29
CA TYR A 93 10.18 -16.55 0.20
C TYR A 93 9.36 -17.48 1.11
N LEU A 94 8.51 -16.89 1.95
CA LEU A 94 7.57 -17.58 2.84
C LEU A 94 6.29 -18.06 2.14
N LYS A 95 6.21 -17.95 0.81
CA LYS A 95 5.09 -18.38 -0.03
C LYS A 95 3.76 -17.69 0.31
N LYS A 96 3.82 -16.45 0.76
CA LYS A 96 2.64 -15.59 1.00
C LYS A 96 2.15 -14.99 -0.31
N TYR A 97 0.84 -14.77 -0.39
CA TYR A 97 0.23 -14.05 -1.50
C TYR A 97 0.33 -12.55 -1.21
N VAL A 98 1.11 -11.83 -2.01
CA VAL A 98 1.28 -10.37 -1.87
C VAL A 98 0.44 -9.66 -2.93
N PHE A 99 -0.27 -8.62 -2.51
CA PHE A 99 -1.14 -7.79 -3.35
C PHE A 99 -0.87 -6.31 -3.10
N ILE A 100 -1.10 -5.49 -4.12
CA ILE A 100 -1.07 -4.02 -4.02
C ILE A 100 -2.44 -3.49 -4.42
N ILE A 101 -3.06 -2.70 -3.54
CA ILE A 101 -4.34 -2.02 -3.80
C ILE A 101 -4.13 -0.53 -3.53
N SER A 102 -4.25 0.30 -4.56
CA SER A 102 -3.94 1.72 -4.46
C SER A 102 -5.04 2.58 -5.06
N GLY A 103 -5.26 3.76 -4.46
CA GLY A 103 -6.02 4.83 -5.10
C GLY A 103 -5.21 5.57 -6.17
N GLY A 104 -3.93 5.25 -6.37
CA GLY A 104 -3.05 5.84 -7.38
C GLY A 104 -3.33 5.34 -8.80
N LEU A 105 -2.52 5.81 -9.76
CA LEU A 105 -2.73 5.54 -11.19
C LEU A 105 -2.09 4.22 -11.62
N LEU A 106 -2.88 3.37 -12.29
CA LEU A 106 -2.54 1.98 -12.58
C LEU A 106 -1.20 1.81 -13.28
N ASP A 107 -0.90 2.59 -14.33
CA ASP A 107 0.35 2.42 -15.09
C ASP A 107 1.59 2.57 -14.18
N ALA A 108 1.61 3.58 -13.32
CA ALA A 108 2.73 3.84 -12.41
C ALA A 108 2.79 2.81 -11.26
N VAL A 109 1.64 2.49 -10.67
CA VAL A 109 1.57 1.52 -9.56
C VAL A 109 1.92 0.10 -10.04
N ALA A 110 1.48 -0.29 -11.23
CA ALA A 110 1.76 -1.61 -11.80
C ALA A 110 3.24 -1.77 -12.16
N GLY A 111 3.87 -0.75 -12.76
CA GLY A 111 5.32 -0.75 -13.00
C GLY A 111 6.12 -0.87 -11.71
N PHE A 112 5.75 -0.07 -10.70
CA PHE A 112 6.36 -0.10 -9.38
C PHE A 112 6.19 -1.47 -8.68
N GLY A 113 4.97 -2.01 -8.64
CA GLY A 113 4.69 -3.31 -8.04
C GLY A 113 5.41 -4.46 -8.73
N LYS A 114 5.56 -4.42 -10.06
CA LYS A 114 6.34 -5.39 -10.82
C LYS A 114 7.81 -5.39 -10.40
N ARG A 115 8.40 -4.21 -10.15
CA ARG A 115 9.78 -4.09 -9.66
C ARG A 115 9.96 -4.71 -8.27
N LEU A 116 8.92 -4.65 -7.43
CA LEU A 116 8.87 -5.32 -6.12
C LEU A 116 8.61 -6.84 -6.21
N GLY A 117 8.38 -7.39 -7.40
CA GLY A 117 8.11 -8.81 -7.61
C GLY A 117 6.63 -9.20 -7.45
N VAL A 118 5.72 -8.23 -7.33
CA VAL A 118 4.28 -8.49 -7.26
C VAL A 118 3.73 -8.74 -8.67
N PRO A 119 3.04 -9.86 -8.91
CA PRO A 119 2.53 -10.18 -10.24
C PRO A 119 1.39 -9.22 -10.63
N PRO A 120 1.27 -8.80 -11.90
CA PRO A 120 0.29 -7.81 -12.34
C PRO A 120 -1.16 -8.14 -11.97
N GLU A 121 -1.51 -9.43 -11.94
CA GLU A 121 -2.87 -9.90 -11.64
C GLU A 121 -3.25 -9.62 -10.17
N ARG A 122 -2.27 -9.37 -9.31
CA ARG A 122 -2.42 -9.03 -7.88
C ARG A 122 -2.26 -7.54 -7.59
N ILE A 123 -2.23 -6.72 -8.62
CA ILE A 123 -2.16 -5.26 -8.51
C ILE A 123 -3.50 -4.68 -8.98
N ARG A 124 -4.07 -3.77 -8.18
CA ARG A 124 -5.26 -3.00 -8.53
C ARG A 124 -5.04 -1.54 -8.18
N ALA A 125 -5.28 -0.67 -9.16
CA ALA A 125 -5.16 0.78 -9.07
C ALA A 125 -6.12 1.44 -10.06
N VAL A 126 -6.23 2.76 -10.03
CA VAL A 126 -7.17 3.51 -10.89
C VAL A 126 -6.66 3.57 -12.32
N SER A 127 -7.41 3.00 -13.26
CA SER A 127 -7.12 3.02 -14.69
C SER A 127 -7.46 4.39 -15.32
N LEU A 128 -6.58 4.88 -16.20
CA LEU A 128 -6.84 6.05 -17.02
C LEU A 128 -7.23 5.68 -18.44
N GLU A 129 -8.16 6.44 -19.00
CA GLU A 129 -8.46 6.44 -20.43
C GLU A 129 -7.73 7.60 -21.10
N TYR A 130 -6.98 7.30 -22.15
CA TYR A 130 -6.27 8.29 -22.95
C TYR A 130 -7.03 8.58 -24.22
N ASN A 131 -7.04 9.85 -24.64
CA ASN A 131 -7.56 10.20 -25.94
C ASN A 131 -6.57 9.67 -26.96
N GLU A 132 -6.92 8.55 -27.59
CA GLU A 132 -6.09 7.97 -28.62
C GLU A 132 -5.81 9.05 -29.67
N LEU A 133 -6.83 9.87 -30.07
CA LEU A 133 -6.85 10.97 -31.08
C LEU A 133 -5.91 12.15 -30.80
N SER A 134 -5.18 12.13 -29.69
CA SER A 134 -4.23 13.17 -29.30
C SER A 134 -2.77 12.76 -29.59
N GLY A 135 -2.17 13.40 -30.60
CA GLY A 135 -0.81 13.11 -31.10
C GLY A 135 -0.78 13.06 -32.64
N GLU A 136 0.42 13.03 -33.24
CA GLU A 136 0.59 12.80 -34.69
C GLU A 136 0.19 11.34 -35.02
N TRP A 137 -1.10 11.08 -35.24
CA TRP A 137 -1.69 9.73 -35.40
C TRP A 137 -1.06 8.83 -36.44
N TRP A 138 -0.42 9.42 -37.45
CA TRP A 138 0.30 8.69 -38.49
C TRP A 138 1.63 8.09 -38.00
N ARG A 139 2.05 8.36 -36.76
CA ARG A 139 3.31 7.86 -36.14
C ARG A 139 3.05 6.95 -34.93
N TYR A 140 2.05 6.07 -35.01
CA TYR A 140 1.69 5.17 -33.91
C TYR A 140 2.81 4.18 -33.51
N TYR A 141 3.78 3.92 -34.40
CA TYR A 141 4.99 3.12 -34.13
C TYR A 141 6.08 3.88 -33.36
N ASP A 142 5.95 5.20 -33.22
CA ASP A 142 6.94 6.02 -32.53
C ASP A 142 6.65 6.08 -31.02
N GLN A 143 7.54 5.49 -30.22
CA GLN A 143 7.42 5.49 -28.76
C GLN A 143 7.38 6.91 -28.17
N ALA A 144 7.99 7.90 -28.83
CA ALA A 144 7.94 9.29 -28.42
C ALA A 144 6.51 9.85 -28.55
N VAL A 145 5.76 9.45 -29.57
CA VAL A 145 4.37 9.91 -29.80
C VAL A 145 3.40 9.27 -28.80
N GLN A 146 3.62 8.00 -28.43
CA GLN A 146 2.83 7.31 -27.40
C GLN A 146 2.95 7.98 -26.02
N LYS A 147 4.10 8.58 -25.70
CA LYS A 147 4.33 9.32 -24.43
C LYS A 147 3.55 10.63 -24.30
N HIS A 148 3.04 11.17 -25.42
CA HIS A 148 2.33 12.45 -25.49
C HIS A 148 0.80 12.33 -25.55
N LYS A 149 0.24 11.11 -25.49
CA LYS A 149 -1.22 10.91 -25.40
C LYS A 149 -1.78 11.65 -24.18
N ARG A 150 -2.83 12.45 -24.40
CA ARG A 150 -3.48 13.27 -23.37
C ARG A 150 -4.59 12.49 -22.66
N TYR A 151 -4.69 12.67 -21.34
CA TYR A 151 -5.81 12.23 -20.51
C TYR A 151 -7.16 12.61 -21.16
N LEU A 152 -8.07 11.62 -21.26
CA LEU A 152 -9.46 11.80 -21.67
C LEU A 152 -10.37 11.71 -20.45
N ASP A 153 -10.32 10.56 -19.75
CA ASP A 153 -11.06 10.31 -18.51
C ASP A 153 -10.37 9.25 -17.64
N PHE A 154 -10.97 8.88 -16.50
CA PHE A 154 -10.57 7.71 -15.71
C PHE A 154 -11.73 6.72 -15.63
N ALA A 155 -11.42 5.43 -15.45
CA ALA A 155 -12.46 4.44 -15.20
C ALA A 155 -13.00 4.62 -13.77
N GLU A 156 -14.25 5.06 -13.64
CA GLU A 156 -14.95 5.05 -12.36
C GLU A 156 -15.01 3.62 -11.81
N GLY A 157 -14.74 3.45 -10.52
CA GLY A 157 -14.73 2.13 -9.91
C GLY A 157 -14.51 2.14 -8.40
N PRO A 158 -14.38 0.96 -7.77
CA PRO A 158 -14.26 0.86 -6.31
C PRO A 158 -13.07 1.66 -5.74
N LEU A 159 -11.98 1.80 -6.50
CA LEU A 159 -10.77 2.53 -6.04
C LEU A 159 -10.88 4.04 -6.13
N THR A 160 -11.98 4.57 -6.69
CA THR A 160 -12.23 6.01 -6.78
C THR A 160 -13.16 6.53 -5.70
N VAL A 161 -13.70 5.65 -4.84
CA VAL A 161 -14.54 5.97 -3.68
C VAL A 161 -13.87 5.52 -2.38
N SER A 162 -14.18 6.18 -1.26
CA SER A 162 -13.55 5.86 0.03
C SER A 162 -13.87 4.45 0.56
N SER A 163 -14.89 3.77 0.02
CA SER A 163 -15.38 2.48 0.53
C SER A 163 -15.12 1.28 -0.38
N GLY A 164 -14.36 1.41 -1.48
CA GLY A 164 -14.28 0.33 -2.47
C GLY A 164 -13.05 -0.58 -2.38
N LYS A 165 -12.01 -0.25 -1.60
CA LYS A 165 -10.92 -1.19 -1.28
C LYS A 165 -11.42 -2.55 -0.71
N PRO A 166 -12.46 -2.61 0.15
CA PRO A 166 -13.08 -3.87 0.60
C PRO A 166 -13.61 -4.77 -0.53
N GLU A 167 -14.13 -4.19 -1.61
CA GLU A 167 -14.59 -4.94 -2.78
C GLU A 167 -13.40 -5.52 -3.55
N VAL A 168 -12.37 -4.71 -3.76
CA VAL A 168 -11.14 -5.12 -4.45
C VAL A 168 -10.39 -6.21 -3.68
N VAL A 169 -10.34 -6.14 -2.35
CA VAL A 169 -9.78 -7.21 -1.51
C VAL A 169 -10.51 -8.53 -1.76
N ARG A 170 -11.85 -8.53 -1.84
CA ARG A 170 -12.64 -9.73 -2.10
C ARG A 170 -12.43 -10.27 -3.51
N GLU A 171 -12.38 -9.39 -4.51
CA GLU A 171 -12.07 -9.75 -5.90
C GLU A 171 -10.70 -10.41 -6.03
N LEU A 172 -9.66 -9.77 -5.48
CA LEU A 172 -8.27 -10.25 -5.57
C LEU A 172 -8.03 -11.53 -4.75
N ALA A 173 -8.69 -11.66 -3.60
CA ALA A 173 -8.63 -12.89 -2.83
C ALA A 173 -9.24 -14.05 -3.63
N GLY A 174 -10.35 -13.83 -4.34
CA GLY A 174 -11.04 -14.86 -5.11
C GLY A 174 -11.25 -16.14 -4.28
N ASP A 175 -10.78 -17.27 -4.81
CA ASP A 175 -10.84 -18.59 -4.16
C ASP A 175 -9.61 -18.91 -3.30
N LEU A 176 -8.69 -17.96 -3.09
CA LEU A 176 -7.51 -18.18 -2.25
C LEU A 176 -7.94 -18.30 -0.79
N PHE A 177 -7.46 -19.37 -0.15
CA PHE A 177 -7.69 -19.65 1.26
C PHE A 177 -6.59 -19.03 2.13
N GLY A 178 -6.97 -18.59 3.32
CA GLY A 178 -6.04 -18.12 4.35
C GLY A 178 -6.48 -16.79 4.96
N HIS A 179 -5.79 -16.42 6.05
CA HIS A 179 -6.10 -15.18 6.75
C HIS A 179 -5.55 -13.97 5.99
N ARG A 180 -6.31 -12.87 6.04
CA ARG A 180 -6.08 -11.66 5.25
C ARG A 180 -5.54 -10.54 6.13
N PHE A 181 -4.38 -10.03 5.76
CA PHE A 181 -3.70 -8.92 6.40
C PHE A 181 -3.72 -7.73 5.46
N PHE A 182 -4.08 -6.55 5.95
CA PHE A 182 -4.00 -5.32 5.18
C PHE A 182 -3.20 -4.26 5.93
N ILE A 183 -2.30 -3.57 5.23
CA ILE A 183 -1.58 -2.40 5.74
C ILE A 183 -1.76 -1.19 4.83
N GLY A 184 -2.10 -0.04 5.42
CA GLY A 184 -2.25 1.25 4.74
C GLY A 184 -2.36 2.41 5.74
N ASP A 185 -2.22 3.64 5.26
CA ASP A 185 -2.26 4.86 6.09
C ASP A 185 -3.63 5.55 6.09
N GLY A 186 -4.46 5.31 5.07
CA GLY A 186 -5.66 6.10 4.77
C GLY A 186 -6.98 5.58 5.35
N SER A 187 -7.99 6.45 5.37
CA SER A 187 -9.36 6.07 5.76
C SER A 187 -9.98 5.02 4.81
N SER A 188 -9.59 5.02 3.54
CA SER A 188 -10.06 4.03 2.57
C SER A 188 -9.52 2.62 2.85
N ASP A 189 -8.31 2.54 3.41
CA ASP A 189 -7.68 1.31 3.87
C ASP A 189 -8.34 0.81 5.14
N LEU A 190 -8.56 1.71 6.10
CA LEU A 190 -9.26 1.38 7.34
C LEU A 190 -10.64 0.74 7.08
N ALA A 191 -11.34 1.15 6.01
CA ALA A 191 -12.63 0.59 5.64
C ALA A 191 -12.60 -0.93 5.36
N THR A 192 -11.44 -1.53 5.06
CA THR A 192 -11.30 -2.98 4.89
C THR A 192 -11.41 -3.75 6.20
N LYS A 193 -11.16 -3.09 7.34
CA LYS A 193 -11.30 -3.69 8.66
C LYS A 193 -12.75 -4.15 8.87
N GLY A 194 -12.92 -5.44 9.16
CA GLY A 194 -14.24 -6.05 9.31
C GLY A 194 -15.01 -6.28 8.01
N ASN A 195 -14.45 -5.88 6.86
CA ASN A 195 -15.05 -6.01 5.53
C ASN A 195 -14.11 -6.76 4.58
N GLY A 196 -13.77 -8.00 4.94
CA GLY A 196 -12.96 -8.88 4.09
C GLY A 196 -11.47 -8.96 4.44
N VAL A 197 -11.04 -8.30 5.54
CA VAL A 197 -9.68 -8.42 6.12
C VAL A 197 -9.79 -8.85 7.59
N ASP A 198 -8.92 -9.77 8.02
CA ASP A 198 -8.88 -10.31 9.38
C ASP A 198 -8.04 -9.46 10.35
N LEU A 199 -6.98 -8.82 9.84
CA LEU A 199 -6.16 -7.87 10.60
C LEU A 199 -5.82 -6.65 9.74
N PHE A 200 -6.28 -5.48 10.22
CA PHE A 200 -5.92 -4.21 9.61
C PHE A 200 -4.84 -3.49 10.44
N VAL A 201 -3.73 -3.17 9.78
CA VAL A 201 -2.59 -2.45 10.37
C VAL A 201 -2.50 -1.06 9.77
N GLY A 202 -2.68 -0.03 10.58
CA GLY A 202 -2.46 1.35 10.17
C GLY A 202 -0.98 1.68 10.10
N PHE A 203 -0.56 2.38 9.05
CA PHE A 203 0.82 2.81 8.87
C PHE A 203 0.94 4.33 9.01
N GLY A 204 1.62 4.78 10.07
CA GLY A 204 1.88 6.19 10.37
C GLY A 204 3.29 6.65 10.03
N GLY A 205 4.10 5.80 9.39
CA GLY A 205 5.51 6.06 9.13
C GLY A 205 5.78 7.22 8.17
N VAL A 206 4.81 7.61 7.36
CA VAL A 206 4.89 8.76 6.43
C VAL A 206 4.02 9.91 6.95
N VAL A 207 2.75 9.60 7.26
CA VAL A 207 1.78 10.55 7.81
C VAL A 207 0.92 9.83 8.84
N VAL A 208 0.71 10.46 9.99
CA VAL A 208 -0.20 9.95 11.03
C VAL A 208 -1.59 10.54 10.80
N ARG A 209 -2.55 9.67 10.50
CA ARG A 209 -3.98 10.05 10.41
C ARG A 209 -4.68 9.63 11.69
N GLU A 210 -5.18 10.59 12.45
CA GLU A 210 -5.73 10.37 13.81
C GLU A 210 -6.83 9.29 13.82
N LYS A 211 -7.71 9.30 12.80
CA LYS A 211 -8.77 8.31 12.66
C LYS A 211 -8.21 6.90 12.49
N VAL A 212 -7.26 6.71 11.58
CA VAL A 212 -6.63 5.40 11.30
C VAL A 212 -5.82 4.94 12.50
N GLU A 213 -5.07 5.85 13.11
CA GLU A 213 -4.34 5.60 14.34
C GLU A 213 -5.26 5.02 15.42
N ARG A 214 -6.38 5.69 15.70
CA ARG A 214 -7.34 5.28 16.74
C ARG A 214 -8.07 3.98 16.41
N GLU A 215 -8.42 3.75 15.15
CA GLU A 215 -9.35 2.71 14.74
C GLU A 215 -8.70 1.46 14.16
N ALA A 216 -7.41 1.48 13.81
CA ALA A 216 -6.70 0.28 13.35
C ALA A 216 -6.65 -0.82 14.42
N ASP A 217 -6.39 -2.07 14.05
CA ASP A 217 -6.13 -3.12 15.06
C ASP A 217 -4.75 -2.95 15.68
N ILE A 218 -3.78 -2.60 14.84
CA ILE A 218 -2.39 -2.30 15.19
C ILE A 218 -1.96 -1.06 14.40
N PHE A 219 -1.11 -0.22 14.96
CA PHE A 219 -0.61 0.98 14.33
C PHE A 219 0.92 1.07 14.41
N ILE A 220 1.58 1.27 13.27
CA ILE A 220 3.04 1.37 13.16
C ILE A 220 3.42 2.84 13.02
N TYR A 221 4.14 3.43 13.98
CA TYR A 221 4.62 4.81 13.90
C TYR A 221 5.90 5.01 13.07
N PRO A 222 6.94 4.16 13.13
CA PRO A 222 8.19 4.46 12.45
C PRO A 222 8.10 4.28 10.94
N ASN A 223 8.91 5.02 10.19
CA ASN A 223 9.06 4.91 8.74
C ASN A 223 9.84 3.62 8.37
N THR A 224 9.19 2.47 8.47
CA THR A 224 9.75 1.13 8.17
C THR A 224 8.63 0.09 8.09
N LEU A 225 8.71 -0.82 7.12
CA LEU A 225 7.80 -1.95 7.02
C LEU A 225 8.28 -3.21 7.75
N ALA A 226 9.43 -3.17 8.43
CA ALA A 226 9.96 -4.32 9.17
C ALA A 226 8.95 -4.98 10.14
N PRO A 227 8.08 -4.25 10.86
CA PRO A 227 7.06 -4.85 11.73
C PRO A 227 6.06 -5.78 11.01
N VAL A 228 5.88 -5.63 9.69
CA VAL A 228 4.94 -6.46 8.93
C VAL A 228 5.30 -7.94 9.02
N LEU A 229 6.59 -8.30 8.93
CA LEU A 229 6.99 -9.71 8.92
C LEU A 229 6.54 -10.49 10.17
N PRO A 230 6.93 -10.11 11.39
CA PRO A 230 6.50 -10.85 12.57
C PRO A 230 4.99 -10.75 12.82
N LEU A 231 4.33 -9.63 12.45
CA LEU A 231 2.87 -9.53 12.53
C LEU A 231 2.18 -10.53 11.59
N VAL A 232 2.72 -10.75 10.39
CA VAL A 232 2.17 -11.69 9.41
C VAL A 232 2.45 -13.14 9.79
N THR A 233 3.65 -13.46 10.27
CA THR A 233 4.09 -14.85 10.36
C THR A 233 4.23 -15.40 11.77
N GLY A 234 4.18 -14.56 12.80
CA GLY A 234 4.50 -14.94 14.18
C GLY A 234 5.86 -15.63 14.28
N VAL A 235 6.01 -16.51 15.27
CA VAL A 235 7.25 -17.27 15.51
C VAL A 235 7.57 -18.29 14.41
N ALA A 236 6.57 -18.77 13.67
CA ALA A 236 6.84 -19.65 12.52
C ALA A 236 7.74 -18.96 11.48
N GLY A 237 7.56 -17.65 11.28
CA GLY A 237 8.44 -16.87 10.41
C GLY A 237 9.86 -16.76 10.91
N TRP A 238 10.07 -16.68 12.23
CA TRP A 238 11.41 -16.68 12.81
C TRP A 238 12.20 -17.93 12.37
N TYR A 239 11.65 -19.12 12.64
CA TYR A 239 12.30 -20.37 12.27
C TYR A 239 12.52 -20.51 10.76
N ALA A 240 11.59 -20.01 9.94
CA ALA A 240 11.71 -20.07 8.49
C ALA A 240 12.74 -19.09 7.91
N LEU A 241 13.00 -17.97 8.58
CA LEU A 241 13.89 -16.90 8.09
C LEU A 241 15.28 -16.91 8.74
N GLN A 242 15.53 -17.80 9.70
CA GLN A 242 16.87 -18.00 10.27
C GLN A 242 17.91 -18.34 9.19
N ASN A 243 19.08 -17.72 9.28
CA ASN A 243 20.19 -17.87 8.34
C ASN A 243 19.83 -17.47 6.89
N THR A 244 18.78 -16.66 6.70
CA THR A 244 18.44 -16.06 5.41
C THR A 244 18.79 -14.56 5.43
N PRO A 245 18.88 -13.89 4.26
CA PRO A 245 19.04 -12.44 4.19
C PRO A 245 17.93 -11.64 4.90
N TYR A 246 16.79 -12.27 5.21
CA TYR A 246 15.63 -11.65 5.81
C TYR A 246 15.62 -11.68 7.34
N GLN A 247 16.60 -12.36 7.97
CA GLN A 247 16.67 -12.50 9.42
C GLN A 247 16.71 -11.15 10.13
N GLU A 248 17.59 -10.23 9.69
CA GLU A 248 17.79 -8.94 10.34
C GLU A 248 16.54 -8.05 10.30
N VAL A 249 15.84 -8.02 9.17
CA VAL A 249 14.59 -7.25 9.04
C VAL A 249 13.48 -7.84 9.91
N PHE A 250 13.39 -9.17 10.01
CA PHE A 250 12.44 -9.83 10.90
C PHE A 250 12.70 -9.45 12.36
N MET A 251 13.97 -9.51 12.79
CA MET A 251 14.41 -9.16 14.15
C MET A 251 14.19 -7.69 14.47
N LYS A 252 14.45 -6.80 13.53
CA LYS A 252 14.07 -5.38 13.62
C LYS A 252 12.56 -5.24 13.84
N GLY A 253 11.75 -5.95 13.06
CA GLY A 253 10.30 -5.98 13.20
C GLY A 253 9.85 -6.39 14.59
N VAL A 254 10.39 -7.50 15.13
CA VAL A 254 10.02 -8.00 16.46
C VAL A 254 10.36 -6.97 17.54
N ARG A 255 11.57 -6.39 17.51
CA ARG A 255 11.99 -5.35 18.46
C ARG A 255 11.06 -4.14 18.44
N LEU A 256 10.62 -3.71 17.26
CA LEU A 256 9.67 -2.61 17.12
C LEU A 256 8.29 -2.99 17.67
N CYS A 257 7.78 -4.18 17.36
CA CYS A 257 6.49 -4.68 17.85
C CYS A 257 6.44 -4.84 19.37
N LEU A 258 7.56 -5.17 20.03
CA LEU A 258 7.66 -5.29 21.48
C LEU A 258 7.97 -3.96 22.20
N SER A 259 8.08 -2.86 21.46
CA SER A 259 8.34 -1.52 21.98
C SER A 259 7.11 -0.61 21.82
N SER A 260 7.21 0.64 22.26
CA SER A 260 6.17 1.65 22.01
C SER A 260 6.09 2.14 20.55
N ALA A 261 6.98 1.68 19.66
CA ALA A 261 6.99 2.07 18.25
C ALA A 261 5.83 1.45 17.44
N VAL A 262 5.20 0.39 17.95
CA VAL A 262 4.00 -0.22 17.38
C VAL A 262 2.94 -0.29 18.47
N ARG A 263 1.77 0.28 18.21
CA ARG A 263 0.65 0.27 19.14
C ARG A 263 -0.34 -0.82 18.76
N PHE A 264 -0.68 -1.67 19.71
CA PHE A 264 -1.78 -2.62 19.57
C PHE A 264 -3.03 -2.00 20.20
N ASN A 265 -4.04 -1.67 19.40
CA ASN A 265 -5.28 -1.05 19.90
C ASN A 265 -6.21 -2.08 20.56
N LYS A 266 -5.95 -3.39 20.36
CA LYS A 266 -6.64 -4.49 21.03
C LYS A 266 -5.71 -5.18 22.02
N ALA A 267 -6.11 -5.22 23.28
CA ALA A 267 -5.32 -5.83 24.35
C ALA A 267 -5.09 -7.33 24.12
N GLU A 268 -6.05 -8.06 23.53
CA GLU A 268 -5.86 -9.49 23.27
C GLU A 268 -4.79 -9.75 22.21
N LEU A 269 -4.67 -8.88 21.20
CA LEU A 269 -3.61 -8.97 20.20
C LEU A 269 -2.24 -8.70 20.83
N ALA A 270 -2.13 -7.65 21.66
CA ALA A 270 -0.88 -7.33 22.35
C ALA A 270 -0.39 -8.50 23.21
N GLN A 271 -1.29 -9.07 24.03
CA GLN A 271 -0.97 -10.20 24.90
C GLN A 271 -0.61 -11.46 24.10
N SER A 272 -1.35 -11.74 23.03
CA SER A 272 -1.08 -12.89 22.16
C SER A 272 0.30 -12.77 21.48
N PHE A 273 0.62 -11.59 20.92
CA PHE A 273 1.89 -11.33 20.26
C PHE A 273 3.08 -11.40 21.24
N GLN A 274 2.96 -10.74 22.39
CA GLN A 274 4.02 -10.73 23.40
C GLN A 274 4.33 -12.15 23.87
N LYS A 275 3.30 -12.94 24.20
CA LYS A 275 3.47 -14.33 24.64
C LYS A 275 4.11 -15.20 23.57
N GLU A 276 3.77 -14.99 22.30
CA GLU A 276 4.36 -15.71 21.17
C GLU A 276 5.89 -15.51 21.15
N PHE A 277 6.36 -14.27 21.30
CA PHE A 277 7.78 -13.91 21.19
C PHE A 277 8.57 -13.93 22.51
N GLU A 278 7.91 -14.02 23.68
CA GLU A 278 8.56 -14.25 24.98
C GLU A 278 9.33 -15.58 25.05
N THR A 279 8.82 -16.60 24.34
CA THR A 279 9.39 -17.96 24.39
C THR A 279 10.57 -18.19 23.46
N VAL A 280 10.75 -17.31 22.48
CA VAL A 280 11.89 -17.37 21.58
C VAL A 280 12.98 -16.50 22.20
N GLN A 281 14.08 -17.12 22.62
CA GLN A 281 15.30 -16.40 23.00
C GLN A 281 15.87 -15.70 21.75
N ILE A 282 15.23 -14.60 21.38
CA ILE A 282 15.70 -13.64 20.40
C ILE A 282 16.86 -12.92 21.09
N ASN A 283 18.00 -13.62 21.14
CA ASN A 283 19.21 -13.10 21.77
C ASN A 283 19.60 -11.79 21.06
N HIS A 284 19.85 -10.78 21.88
CA HIS A 284 20.27 -9.44 21.50
C HIS A 284 21.55 -9.45 20.66
#